data_AF-A0A955EMP9-F1
#
_entry.id   AF-A0A955EMP9-F1
#
_cell.length_a   1.000
_cell.length_b   1.000
_cell.length_c   1.000
_cell.angle_alpha   90.00
_cell.angle_beta   90.00
_cell.angle_gamma   90.00
#
_symmetry.space_group_name_H-M   'P 1'
#
loop_
_entity.id
_entity.type
_entity.pdbx_description
1 polymer ?
#
loop_
_entity_poly.entity_id
_entity_poly.type
_entity_poly.pdbx_seq_one_letter_code
_entity_poly.pdbx_strand_id
1 'polypeptide(L)' 'MTDREELESRAVEEICACRLYDLQDSLQETTDAELQAVIDHTIKCEICGN' A
#
# COMPACT_ATOMS: atom_id res chain seq x y z
N MET A 1 13.84 -0.41 -14.23
CA MET A 1 12.69 0.51 -14.28
C MET A 1 11.78 -0.01 -13.20
N THR A 2 11.76 0.66 -12.05
CA THR A 2 10.83 0.32 -10.97
C THR A 2 9.62 1.18 -11.26
N ASP A 3 8.64 0.62 -11.96
CA ASP A 3 7.45 1.36 -12.34
C ASP A 3 6.62 1.60 -11.09
N ARG A 4 6.76 2.80 -10.54
CA ARG A 4 6.05 3.22 -9.33
C ARG A 4 4.54 3.05 -9.47
N GLU A 5 3.98 3.31 -10.64
CA GLU A 5 2.57 3.03 -10.95
C GLU A 5 2.21 1.55 -10.71
N GLU A 6 3.12 0.61 -10.98
CA GLU A 6 2.89 -0.82 -10.73
C GLU A 6 2.91 -1.13 -9.23
N LEU A 7 3.84 -0.53 -8.47
CA LEU A 7 3.86 -0.65 -7.01
C LEU A 7 2.60 -0.04 -6.38
N GLU A 8 2.19 1.12 -6.86
CA GLU A 8 0.97 1.80 -6.41
C GLU A 8 -0.27 0.95 -6.69
N SER A 9 -0.42 0.45 -7.91
CA SER A 9 -1.54 -0.41 -8.30
C SER A 9 -1.58 -1.68 -7.46
N ARG A 10 -0.44 -2.36 -7.27
CA ARG A 10 -0.37 -3.60 -6.47
C ARG A 10 -0.61 -3.34 -4.99
N ALA A 11 -0.08 -2.25 -4.43
CA ALA A 11 -0.31 -1.90 -3.04
C ALA A 11 -1.80 -1.62 -2.78
N VAL A 12 -2.48 -0.95 -3.72
CA VAL A 12 -3.93 -0.69 -3.65
C VAL A 12 -4.77 -1.97 -3.76
N GLU A 13 -4.32 -2.98 -4.52
CA GLU A 13 -4.99 -4.28 -4.61
C GLU A 13 -4.78 -5.16 -3.37
N GLU A 14 -3.57 -5.15 -2.80
CA GLU A 14 -3.19 -5.99 -1.65
C GLU A 14 -3.61 -5.38 -0.31
N ILE A 15 -3.70 -4.04 -0.22
CA ILE A 15 -4.08 -3.38 1.03
C ILE A 15 -5.54 -3.65 1.40
N CYS A 16 -5.79 -3.79 2.70
CA CYS A 16 -7.14 -3.92 3.22
C CYS A 16 -8.00 -2.66 2.95
N ALA A 17 -9.31 -2.88 2.80
CA ALA A 17 -10.28 -1.78 2.62
C ALA A 17 -10.24 -0.72 3.74
N CYS A 18 -9.77 -1.09 4.94
CA CYS A 18 -9.63 -0.17 6.07
C CYS A 18 -8.60 0.94 5.83
N ARG A 19 -7.53 0.67 5.07
CA ARG A 19 -6.49 1.64 4.74
C ARG A 19 -6.43 1.98 3.24
N LEU A 20 -7.29 1.37 2.43
CA LEU A 20 -7.37 1.65 1.00
C LEU A 20 -7.59 3.14 0.70
N TYR A 21 -8.53 3.78 1.39
CA TYR A 21 -8.80 5.20 1.21
C TYR A 21 -7.63 6.08 1.67
N ASP A 22 -7.03 5.76 2.83
CA ASP A 22 -5.87 6.48 3.35
C ASP A 22 -4.66 6.34 2.42
N LEU A 23 -4.41 5.12 1.92
CA LEU A 23 -3.33 4.84 0.99
C LEU A 23 -3.56 5.53 -0.35
N GLN A 24 -4.79 5.60 -0.87
CA GLN A 24 -5.09 6.33 -2.11
C GLN A 24 -4.86 7.83 -1.97
N ASP A 25 -5.22 8.41 -0.81
CA ASP A 25 -5.02 9.84 -0.54
C ASP A 25 -3.54 10.17 -0.38
N SER A 26 -2.80 9.30 0.31
CA SER A 26 -1.35 9.45 0.56
C SER A 26 -0.47 8.72 -0.46
N LEU A 27 -1.01 8.19 -1.57
CA LEU A 27 -0.29 7.31 -2.52
C LEU A 27 0.93 7.99 -3.13
N GLN A 28 0.77 9.28 -3.45
CA GLN A 28 1.83 10.11 -4.01
C GLN A 28 2.90 10.50 -2.98
N GLU A 29 2.53 10.51 -1.70
CA GLU A 29 3.44 10.80 -0.59
C GLU A 29 4.13 9.54 -0.04
N THR A 30 3.50 8.38 -0.25
CA THR A 30 4.00 7.07 0.15
C THR A 30 5.23 6.70 -0.67
N THR A 31 6.26 6.22 0.00
CA THR A 31 7.51 5.82 -0.65
C THR A 31 7.40 4.43 -1.28
N ASP A 32 8.23 4.15 -2.30
CA ASP A 32 8.30 2.84 -2.94
C ASP A 32 8.53 1.70 -1.92
N ALA A 33 9.31 1.96 -0.87
CA ALA A 33 9.58 1.00 0.20
C ALA A 33 8.35 0.70 1.06
N GLU A 34 7.50 1.71 1.31
CA GLU A 34 6.25 1.54 2.04
C GLU A 34 5.20 0.83 1.19
N LEU A 35 5.07 1.18 -0.09
CA LEU A 35 4.21 0.47 -1.04
C LEU A 35 4.63 -1.02 -1.12
N GLN A 36 5.93 -1.29 -1.20
CA GLN A 36 6.46 -2.64 -1.18
C GLN A 36 6.15 -3.35 0.15
N ALA A 37 6.27 -2.67 1.29
CA ALA A 37 5.94 -3.25 2.59
C ALA A 37 4.46 -3.61 2.74
N VAL A 38 3.57 -2.86 2.09
CA VAL A 38 2.13 -3.16 1.98
C VAL A 38 1.91 -4.39 1.11
N ILE A 39 2.54 -4.46 -0.08
CA ILE A 39 2.46 -5.62 -0.99
C ILE A 39 2.98 -6.90 -0.32
N ASP A 40 4.06 -6.79 0.45
CA ASP A 40 4.67 -7.94 1.15
C ASP A 40 3.93 -8.30 2.45
N HIS A 41 2.81 -7.62 2.76
CA HIS A 41 2.02 -7.79 3.99
C HIS A 41 2.86 -7.71 5.26
N THR A 42 3.93 -6.91 5.19
CA THR A 42 4.88 -6.72 6.29
C THR A 42 4.30 -5.83 7.38
N ILE A 43 3.39 -4.93 7.01
CA ILE A 43 2.69 -4.02 7.91
C ILE A 43 1.27 -4.53 8.09
N LYS A 44 0.99 -5.03 9.30
CA LYS A 44 -0.37 -5.43 9.67
C LYS A 44 -1.25 -4.21 9.88
N CYS A 45 -2.45 -4.25 9.33
CA CYS A 45 -3.47 -3.26 9.61
C CYS A 45 -3.90 -3.33 11.07
N GLU A 46 -3.78 -2.23 11.80
CA GLU A 46 -4.22 -2.16 13.20
C GLU A 46 -5.74 -2.21 13.38
N ILE A 47 -6.50 -2.01 12.29
CA ILE A 47 -7.98 -1.98 12.29
C ILE A 47 -8.56 -3.39 12.08
N CYS A 48 -8.05 -4.12 11.09
CA CYS A 48 -8.58 -5.45 10.73
C CYS A 48 -7.62 -6.62 11.03
N GLY A 49 -6.35 -6.33 11.37
CA GLY A 49 -5.35 -7.34 11.70
C GLY A 49 -4.78 -8.11 10.51
N ASN A 50 -5.20 -7.76 9.29
CA ASN A 50 -4.63 -8.27 8.04
C ASN A 50 -3.22 -7.75 7.84
#